data_AF-A0A7X8ZBX4-F1
#
_entry.id   AF-A0A7X8ZBX4-F1
#
_cell.length_a   1.000
_cell.length_b   1.000
_cell.length_c   1.000
_cell.angle_alpha   90.00
_cell.angle_beta   90.00
_cell.angle_gamma   90.00
#
_symmetry.space_group_name_H-M   'P 1'
#
loop_
_entity.id
_entity.type
_entity.pdbx_description
1 polymer ?
#
loop_
_entity_poly.entity_id
_entity_poly.type
_entity_poly.pdbx_seq_one_letter_code
_entity_poly.pdbx_strand_id
1 'polypeptide(L)'
;MLLTAMFAVSPYVNNAAAFEEKLVYGVLASAGETIEVRRTDTMNFRIRSEPNTTSTTLGYTTQGQRFTVLATVTGEQVGDRGDKWYNITFQNKSGYIFADVNLLPIVYLVPVAEGEEYSEDVLSFPEDYRQPLAILKARYPAWTFERVDIIPDWNTVLYHELNPENRNLVSYIDGNYHLVKHTKVYDSPHWMAASEATVRYYIDPRNFLTEEKIFRFEDIGILNGAQTLQGVEYIMRTNNALLALAPYIMQAATETNISAYMIASRIRQEVGVWPHSLSNSARGDIDPNWPPLFPTSASLSFMTAEEQLEEITKYQATLAEGEELPAPLAAALANLQLDPPVPIPAPEERYYNLYNLGVGSSDVPGLVRLHAAIYARDGGSRMTDEEKEYFLFPWTSYERAITGGARILRQNYIERYGQDTMYFQKFNVRGKRPAYWHQYMQNIQAPDTEAARYYTSYKNSNTHSGHINFKIPVYPGRPAKPHPYPTPTPTPTPTPSPKPTPKPTRTPTPLPTAVPTSTSTAPTNPTATPTPMPTPTSKQYRLGDVNNDGNITLTDWIIVKKHLLRIKFIDPIEDKLIFEAADVNRDGKISLVDWIIIKKHLLRIAELP
;
A
#
# COMPACT_ATOMS: atom_id res chain seq x y z
N MET A 1 -16.52 -33.10 34.75
CA MET A 1 -16.93 -33.41 33.35
C MET A 1 -16.34 -32.34 32.46
N LEU A 2 -15.14 -32.59 31.92
CA LEU A 2 -14.44 -31.73 30.98
C LEU A 2 -14.44 -32.46 29.64
N LEU A 3 -15.14 -31.91 28.65
CA LEU A 3 -15.22 -32.46 27.31
C LEU A 3 -14.11 -31.81 26.47
N THR A 4 -12.98 -32.50 26.33
CA THR A 4 -11.88 -32.14 25.44
C THR A 4 -12.30 -32.50 24.02
N ALA A 5 -12.52 -31.51 23.17
CA ALA A 5 -12.71 -31.72 21.74
C ALA A 5 -11.36 -32.06 21.10
N MET A 6 -11.12 -33.36 20.85
CA MET A 6 -10.09 -33.79 19.91
C MET A 6 -10.51 -33.35 18.51
N PHE A 7 -9.82 -32.34 17.97
CA PHE A 7 -9.79 -32.14 16.52
C PHE A 7 -9.06 -33.33 15.92
N ALA A 8 -9.80 -34.20 15.24
CA ALA A 8 -9.24 -35.23 14.39
C ALA A 8 -8.51 -34.53 13.23
N VAL A 9 -7.19 -34.37 13.37
CA VAL A 9 -6.30 -34.20 12.23
C VAL A 9 -6.43 -35.50 11.44
N SER A 10 -7.07 -35.42 10.27
CA SER A 10 -7.09 -36.55 9.34
C SER A 10 -5.62 -36.93 9.07
N PRO A 11 -5.20 -38.18 9.33
CA PRO A 11 -3.84 -38.57 9.04
C PRO A 11 -3.67 -38.48 7.53
N TYR A 12 -2.85 -37.53 7.07
CA TYR A 12 -2.32 -37.51 5.72
C TYR A 12 -1.81 -38.93 5.44
N VAL A 13 -2.49 -39.61 4.52
CA VAL A 13 -2.27 -41.01 4.21
C VAL A 13 -0.84 -41.16 3.71
N ASN A 14 -0.04 -41.94 4.45
CA ASN A 14 1.25 -42.47 4.03
C ASN A 14 1.08 -43.46 2.88
N ASN A 15 0.63 -42.99 1.72
CA ASN A 15 0.83 -43.71 0.47
C ASN A 15 1.98 -43.02 -0.26
N ALA A 16 3.04 -43.78 -0.50
CA ALA A 16 4.16 -43.42 -1.35
C ALA A 16 3.70 -43.32 -2.82
N ALA A 17 2.78 -42.40 -3.11
CA ALA A 17 2.56 -41.88 -4.44
C ALA A 17 3.84 -41.12 -4.81
N ALA A 18 4.43 -41.43 -5.96
CA ALA A 18 5.64 -40.77 -6.41
C ALA A 18 5.40 -39.25 -6.43
N PHE A 19 6.12 -38.51 -5.59
CA PHE A 19 6.15 -37.06 -5.67
C PHE A 19 6.58 -36.68 -7.09
N GLU A 20 5.79 -35.85 -7.78
CA GLU A 20 6.23 -35.34 -9.08
C GLU A 20 7.20 -34.19 -8.81
N GLU A 21 8.45 -34.37 -9.24
CA GLU A 21 9.45 -33.30 -9.22
C GLU A 21 9.10 -32.27 -10.28
N LYS A 22 8.63 -31.09 -9.84
CA LYS A 22 8.47 -29.95 -10.73
C LYS A 22 9.57 -28.93 -10.52
N LEU A 23 10.14 -28.52 -11.65
CA LEU A 23 11.11 -27.44 -11.71
C LEU A 23 10.36 -26.11 -11.71
N VAL A 24 10.73 -25.26 -10.78
CA VAL A 24 10.09 -23.97 -10.58
C VAL A 24 10.89 -22.87 -11.27
N TYR A 25 10.26 -22.22 -12.24
CA TYR A 25 10.83 -21.08 -12.95
C TYR A 25 10.53 -19.77 -12.23
N GLY A 26 11.52 -18.87 -12.17
CA GLY A 26 11.33 -17.50 -11.68
C GLY A 26 11.23 -17.33 -10.16
N VAL A 27 11.57 -18.38 -9.38
CA VAL A 27 11.60 -18.32 -7.90
C VAL A 27 12.97 -18.76 -7.42
N LEU A 28 13.48 -18.10 -6.38
CA LEU A 28 14.73 -18.49 -5.73
C LEU A 28 14.52 -19.68 -4.80
N ALA A 29 15.53 -20.54 -4.71
CA ALA A 29 15.56 -21.57 -3.70
C ALA A 29 15.81 -20.99 -2.30
N SER A 30 15.27 -21.67 -1.29
CA SER A 30 15.50 -21.40 0.13
C SER A 30 16.45 -22.45 0.73
N ALA A 31 16.93 -22.20 1.94
CA ALA A 31 17.75 -23.16 2.68
C ALA A 31 17.01 -24.50 2.84
N GLY A 32 17.69 -25.61 2.56
CA GLY A 32 17.16 -26.97 2.56
C GLY A 32 16.57 -27.42 1.21
N GLU A 33 16.30 -26.51 0.28
CA GLU A 33 15.74 -26.87 -1.03
C GLU A 33 16.81 -27.42 -1.98
N THR A 34 16.37 -28.25 -2.93
CA THR A 34 17.26 -28.74 -4.00
C THR A 34 17.06 -27.87 -5.23
N ILE A 35 18.14 -27.36 -5.81
CA ILE A 35 18.14 -26.72 -7.13
C ILE A 35 18.66 -27.70 -8.18
N GLU A 36 18.14 -27.61 -9.39
CA GLU A 36 18.63 -28.31 -10.56
C GLU A 36 19.09 -27.34 -11.64
N VAL A 37 20.25 -27.65 -12.23
CA VAL A 37 20.83 -26.88 -13.33
C VAL A 37 20.10 -27.21 -14.64
N ARG A 38 19.41 -26.22 -15.24
CA ARG A 38 18.69 -26.38 -16.51
C ARG A 38 19.14 -25.34 -17.54
N ARG A 39 19.81 -25.81 -18.60
CA ARG A 39 20.45 -24.99 -19.64
C ARG A 39 19.48 -24.36 -20.65
N THR A 40 19.92 -23.22 -21.18
CA THR A 40 19.53 -22.72 -22.51
C THR A 40 20.72 -22.57 -23.47
N ASP A 41 21.98 -22.53 -22.99
CA ASP A 41 23.19 -22.48 -23.84
C ASP A 41 24.47 -23.04 -23.14
N THR A 42 25.61 -22.95 -23.83
CA THR A 42 26.84 -23.75 -23.66
C THR A 42 27.78 -23.39 -22.49
N MET A 43 27.43 -22.46 -21.59
CA MET A 43 28.32 -22.09 -20.46
C MET A 43 27.87 -22.72 -19.13
N ASN A 44 28.83 -23.33 -18.41
CA ASN A 44 28.60 -23.88 -17.07
C ASN A 44 28.65 -22.78 -16.01
N PHE A 45 27.77 -22.86 -15.00
CA PHE A 45 27.84 -21.96 -13.86
C PHE A 45 29.11 -22.26 -13.04
N ARG A 46 29.78 -21.20 -12.57
CA ARG A 46 30.96 -21.32 -11.71
C ARG A 46 30.53 -21.46 -10.27
N ILE A 47 31.06 -22.47 -9.60
CA ILE A 47 30.97 -22.64 -8.15
C ILE A 47 32.16 -21.90 -7.55
N ARG A 48 31.90 -20.96 -6.64
CA ARG A 48 32.84 -19.99 -6.10
C ARG A 48 33.09 -20.24 -4.61
N SER A 49 34.22 -19.77 -4.11
CA SER A 49 34.58 -19.85 -2.69
C SER A 49 33.88 -18.79 -1.83
N GLU A 50 33.50 -17.66 -2.44
CA GLU A 50 32.73 -16.57 -1.84
C GLU A 50 31.62 -16.14 -2.82
N PRO A 51 30.55 -15.45 -2.36
CA PRO A 51 29.45 -15.01 -3.21
C PRO A 51 29.82 -13.77 -4.06
N ASN A 52 30.88 -13.89 -4.85
CA ASN A 52 31.36 -12.87 -5.78
C ASN A 52 32.04 -13.52 -7.01
N THR A 53 32.14 -12.77 -8.09
CA THR A 53 32.63 -13.19 -9.40
C THR A 53 34.15 -13.23 -9.51
N THR A 54 34.87 -12.69 -8.53
CA THR A 54 36.34 -12.58 -8.50
C THR A 54 37.01 -13.64 -7.63
N SER A 55 36.27 -14.26 -6.71
CA SER A 55 36.78 -15.32 -5.83
C SER A 55 37.15 -16.60 -6.58
N THR A 56 37.95 -17.43 -5.91
CA THR A 56 38.44 -18.71 -6.46
C THR A 56 37.27 -19.57 -6.93
N THR A 57 37.37 -20.06 -8.17
CA THR A 57 36.41 -21.03 -8.72
C THR A 57 36.74 -22.41 -8.17
N LEU A 58 35.84 -22.96 -7.37
CA LEU A 58 35.90 -24.30 -6.80
C LEU A 58 35.53 -25.39 -7.82
N GLY A 59 34.69 -25.05 -8.80
CA GLY A 59 34.24 -26.00 -9.82
C GLY A 59 33.25 -25.38 -10.80
N TYR A 60 32.70 -26.24 -11.66
CA TYR A 60 31.72 -25.88 -12.68
C TYR A 60 30.51 -26.80 -12.56
N THR A 61 29.32 -26.27 -12.80
CA THR A 61 28.09 -27.07 -12.84
C THR A 61 27.97 -27.88 -14.13
N THR A 62 27.13 -28.90 -14.11
CA THR A 62 26.73 -29.70 -15.28
C THR A 62 25.22 -29.73 -15.42
N GLN A 63 24.70 -29.97 -16.64
CA GLN A 63 23.27 -30.06 -16.91
C GLN A 63 22.62 -31.15 -16.04
N GLY A 64 21.48 -30.84 -15.41
CA GLY A 64 20.76 -31.76 -14.54
C GLY A 64 21.44 -31.98 -13.18
N GLN A 65 22.58 -31.34 -12.91
CA GLN A 65 23.23 -31.44 -11.62
C GLN A 65 22.37 -30.77 -10.55
N ARG A 66 22.25 -31.47 -9.41
CA ARG A 66 21.45 -31.03 -8.27
C ARG A 66 22.33 -30.59 -7.12
N PHE A 67 21.87 -29.57 -6.40
CA PHE A 67 22.53 -29.08 -5.20
C PHE A 67 21.51 -28.81 -4.11
N THR A 68 21.80 -29.23 -2.89
CA THR A 68 21.09 -28.74 -1.71
C THR A 68 21.58 -27.34 -1.38
N VAL A 69 20.66 -26.38 -1.35
CA VAL A 69 20.91 -25.01 -0.95
C VAL A 69 21.01 -24.96 0.57
N LEU A 70 22.17 -24.58 1.09
CA LEU A 70 22.39 -24.33 2.51
C LEU A 70 21.78 -23.00 2.95
N ALA A 71 21.89 -21.98 2.09
CA ALA A 71 21.31 -20.66 2.28
C ALA A 71 21.28 -19.88 0.97
N THR A 72 20.38 -18.91 0.86
CA THR A 72 20.40 -17.90 -0.20
C THR A 72 20.89 -16.60 0.39
N VAL A 73 22.02 -16.10 -0.11
CA VAL A 73 22.74 -14.95 0.44
C VAL A 73 22.79 -13.81 -0.56
N THR A 74 22.92 -12.58 -0.06
CA THR A 74 23.28 -11.42 -0.88
C THR A 74 24.79 -11.41 -1.08
N GLY A 75 25.24 -11.25 -2.32
CA GLY A 75 26.64 -11.19 -2.72
C GLY A 75 26.90 -10.05 -3.71
N GLU A 76 27.94 -10.20 -4.52
CA GLU A 76 28.23 -9.25 -5.61
C GLU A 76 27.08 -9.26 -6.64
N GLN A 77 26.68 -8.07 -7.07
CA GLN A 77 25.72 -7.89 -8.15
C GLN A 77 26.31 -8.32 -9.50
N VAL A 78 25.62 -9.19 -10.23
CA VAL A 78 26.07 -9.74 -11.52
C VAL A 78 25.29 -9.11 -12.66
N GLY A 79 25.70 -7.90 -13.07
CA GLY A 79 24.99 -7.10 -14.08
C GLY A 79 23.54 -6.85 -13.69
N ASP A 80 22.62 -6.96 -14.66
CA ASP A 80 21.17 -6.76 -14.44
C ASP A 80 20.46 -8.01 -13.90
N ARG A 81 21.20 -9.11 -13.67
CA ARG A 81 20.61 -10.41 -13.25
C ARG A 81 20.39 -10.52 -11.74
N GLY A 82 20.92 -9.59 -10.94
CA GLY A 82 20.71 -9.52 -9.50
C GLY A 82 21.96 -9.81 -8.66
N ASP A 83 21.76 -9.85 -7.33
CA ASP A 83 22.80 -9.94 -6.31
C ASP A 83 22.70 -11.21 -5.44
N LYS A 84 21.86 -12.17 -5.85
CA LYS A 84 21.58 -13.37 -5.06
C LYS A 84 22.48 -14.53 -5.44
N TRP A 85 22.95 -15.24 -4.42
CA TRP A 85 23.84 -16.39 -4.53
C TRP A 85 23.35 -17.53 -3.65
N TYR A 86 23.37 -18.75 -4.16
CA TYR A 86 23.11 -19.96 -3.39
C TYR A 86 24.40 -20.45 -2.74
N ASN A 87 24.45 -20.47 -1.41
CA ASN A 87 25.40 -21.30 -0.68
C ASN A 87 24.94 -22.74 -0.80
N ILE A 88 25.79 -23.62 -1.30
CA ILE A 88 25.49 -25.03 -1.57
C ILE A 88 26.55 -25.93 -0.95
N THR A 89 26.20 -27.20 -0.79
CA THR A 89 27.20 -28.23 -0.53
C THR A 89 27.80 -28.71 -1.86
N PHE A 90 29.12 -28.54 -2.04
CA PHE A 90 29.87 -29.04 -3.18
C PHE A 90 31.12 -29.77 -2.72
N GLN A 91 31.25 -31.06 -3.07
CA GLN A 91 32.37 -31.92 -2.65
C GLN A 91 32.64 -31.88 -1.13
N ASN A 92 31.57 -31.95 -0.33
CA ASN A 92 31.60 -31.86 1.14
C ASN A 92 32.16 -30.54 1.70
N LYS A 93 32.19 -29.46 0.90
CA LYS A 93 32.55 -28.10 1.32
C LYS A 93 31.44 -27.12 0.94
N SER A 94 31.42 -25.98 1.61
CA SER A 94 30.55 -24.86 1.22
C SER A 94 31.11 -24.20 -0.04
N GLY A 95 30.23 -23.88 -0.98
CA GLY A 95 30.53 -23.13 -2.18
C GLY A 95 29.34 -22.29 -2.61
N TYR A 96 29.57 -21.29 -3.45
CA TYR A 96 28.55 -20.32 -3.86
C TYR A 96 28.31 -20.39 -5.37
N ILE A 97 27.05 -20.44 -5.77
CA ILE A 97 26.65 -20.33 -7.18
C ILE A 97 25.73 -19.13 -7.32
N PHE A 98 25.95 -18.31 -8.34
CA PHE A 98 25.06 -17.19 -8.66
C PHE A 98 23.64 -17.70 -8.93
N ALA A 99 22.63 -17.13 -8.30
CA ALA A 99 21.24 -17.59 -8.36
C ALA A 99 20.56 -17.15 -9.68
N ASP A 100 20.94 -17.80 -10.77
CA ASP A 100 20.46 -17.54 -12.12
C ASP A 100 19.06 -18.16 -12.36
N VAL A 101 18.31 -17.58 -13.31
CA VAL A 101 16.98 -18.07 -13.73
C VAL A 101 16.98 -19.50 -14.26
N ASN A 102 18.15 -20.05 -14.60
CA ASN A 102 18.37 -21.41 -15.06
C ASN A 102 18.77 -22.40 -13.95
N LEU A 103 18.85 -21.94 -12.69
CA LEU A 103 19.05 -22.76 -11.50
C LEU A 103 17.72 -22.90 -10.76
N LEU A 104 16.93 -23.86 -11.20
CA LEU A 104 15.54 -23.99 -10.84
C LEU A 104 15.40 -24.78 -9.54
N PRO A 105 14.72 -24.25 -8.52
CA PRO A 105 14.30 -25.05 -7.37
C PRO A 105 13.44 -26.22 -7.85
N ILE A 106 13.70 -27.41 -7.32
CA ILE A 106 12.80 -28.55 -7.41
C ILE A 106 11.81 -28.42 -6.27
N VAL A 107 10.55 -28.33 -6.63
CA VAL A 107 9.44 -28.46 -5.70
C VAL A 107 8.80 -29.83 -5.94
N TYR A 108 8.56 -30.54 -4.86
CA TYR A 108 7.83 -31.80 -4.88
C TYR A 108 6.35 -31.47 -4.82
N LEU A 109 5.64 -31.62 -5.94
CA LEU A 109 4.19 -31.51 -5.89
C LEU A 109 3.65 -32.72 -5.14
N VAL A 110 2.88 -32.46 -4.09
CA VAL A 110 2.07 -33.47 -3.43
C VAL A 110 0.82 -33.64 -4.30
N PRO A 111 0.57 -34.81 -4.91
CA PRO A 111 -0.67 -35.02 -5.65
C PRO A 111 -1.87 -34.83 -4.71
N VAL A 112 -2.85 -34.02 -5.13
CA VAL A 112 -4.10 -33.82 -4.40
C VAL A 112 -5.16 -34.70 -5.06
N ALA A 113 -5.57 -35.77 -4.38
CA ALA A 113 -6.52 -36.78 -4.87
C ALA A 113 -6.19 -37.39 -6.26
N GLU A 114 -6.87 -38.48 -6.63
CA GLU A 114 -6.68 -39.08 -7.96
C GLU A 114 -7.18 -38.12 -9.06
N GLY A 115 -6.26 -37.55 -9.83
CA GLY A 115 -6.55 -36.81 -11.06
C GLY A 115 -6.49 -35.29 -10.99
N GLU A 116 -6.21 -34.68 -9.82
CA GLU A 116 -6.02 -33.21 -9.71
C GLU A 116 -4.54 -32.83 -9.46
N GLU A 117 -4.09 -31.79 -10.18
CA GLU A 117 -2.72 -31.28 -10.13
C GLU A 117 -2.52 -30.22 -9.02
N TYR A 118 -3.62 -29.60 -8.54
CA TYR A 118 -3.60 -28.46 -7.61
C TYR A 118 -4.61 -28.64 -6.47
N SER A 119 -4.39 -27.96 -5.33
CA SER A 119 -5.37 -27.92 -4.24
C SER A 119 -6.63 -27.11 -4.59
N GLU A 120 -7.75 -27.40 -3.94
CA GLU A 120 -9.05 -26.73 -4.20
C GLU A 120 -8.97 -25.19 -4.15
N ASP A 121 -8.24 -24.65 -3.17
CA ASP A 121 -8.03 -23.21 -3.02
C ASP A 121 -7.26 -22.61 -4.21
N VAL A 122 -6.28 -23.32 -4.78
CA VAL A 122 -5.56 -22.94 -6.01
C VAL A 122 -6.45 -23.09 -7.25
N LEU A 123 -7.22 -24.18 -7.36
CA LEU A 123 -8.14 -24.44 -8.48
C LEU A 123 -9.22 -23.37 -8.61
N SER A 124 -9.59 -22.72 -7.49
CA SER A 124 -10.54 -21.60 -7.48
C SER A 124 -10.08 -20.40 -8.32
N PHE A 125 -8.77 -20.26 -8.58
CA PHE A 125 -8.21 -19.17 -9.37
C PHE A 125 -8.17 -19.47 -10.88
N PRO A 126 -8.18 -18.43 -11.74
CA PRO A 126 -7.91 -18.59 -13.16
C PRO A 126 -6.50 -19.13 -13.46
N GLU A 127 -6.32 -19.73 -14.64
CA GLU A 127 -5.08 -20.44 -15.02
C GLU A 127 -3.79 -19.62 -14.85
N ASP A 128 -3.82 -18.33 -15.17
CA ASP A 128 -2.69 -17.39 -15.06
C ASP A 128 -2.28 -17.04 -13.63
N TYR A 129 -2.96 -17.57 -12.61
CA TYR A 129 -2.60 -17.48 -11.19
C TYR A 129 -2.12 -18.82 -10.61
N ARG A 130 -2.52 -19.95 -11.21
CA ARG A 130 -2.43 -21.27 -10.57
C ARG A 130 -1.00 -21.69 -10.32
N GLN A 131 -0.14 -21.56 -11.31
CA GLN A 131 1.26 -21.98 -11.19
C GLN A 131 2.00 -21.30 -10.02
N PRO A 132 2.04 -19.96 -9.89
CA PRO A 132 2.72 -19.32 -8.75
C PRO A 132 2.07 -19.66 -7.41
N LEU A 133 0.74 -19.82 -7.34
CA LEU A 133 0.06 -20.23 -6.11
C LEU A 133 0.35 -21.68 -5.72
N ALA A 134 0.42 -22.59 -6.68
CA ALA A 134 0.78 -23.99 -6.45
C ALA A 134 2.20 -24.13 -5.89
N ILE A 135 3.14 -23.33 -6.39
CA ILE A 135 4.51 -23.26 -5.86
C ILE A 135 4.49 -22.84 -4.39
N LEU A 136 3.74 -21.80 -4.06
CA LEU A 136 3.63 -21.32 -2.69
C LEU A 136 2.91 -22.33 -1.79
N LYS A 137 1.86 -23.01 -2.29
CA LYS A 137 1.15 -24.06 -1.55
C LYS A 137 2.07 -25.22 -1.20
N ALA A 138 2.87 -25.67 -2.16
CA ALA A 138 3.78 -26.78 -1.96
C ALA A 138 4.89 -26.44 -0.95
N ARG A 139 5.39 -25.19 -0.97
CA ARG A 139 6.36 -24.69 0.01
C ARG A 139 5.75 -24.45 1.40
N TYR A 140 4.49 -24.00 1.43
CA TYR A 140 3.76 -23.64 2.64
C TYR A 140 2.37 -24.29 2.68
N PRO A 141 2.28 -25.59 3.02
CA PRO A 141 1.02 -26.32 2.96
C PRO A 141 -0.08 -25.73 3.86
N ALA A 142 0.30 -25.04 4.95
CA ALA A 142 -0.59 -24.40 5.90
C ALA A 142 -1.18 -23.06 5.41
N TRP A 143 -0.61 -22.46 4.36
CA TRP A 143 -1.14 -21.24 3.76
C TRP A 143 -2.45 -21.54 3.03
N THR A 144 -3.38 -20.59 3.08
CA THR A 144 -4.66 -20.69 2.37
C THR A 144 -4.84 -19.50 1.42
N PHE A 145 -5.43 -19.77 0.25
CA PHE A 145 -5.66 -18.76 -0.78
C PHE A 145 -7.16 -18.58 -1.02
N GLU A 146 -7.68 -17.41 -0.68
CA GLU A 146 -9.05 -17.00 -0.97
C GLU A 146 -9.07 -16.15 -2.23
N ARG A 147 -9.78 -16.61 -3.27
CA ARG A 147 -10.09 -15.81 -4.44
C ARG A 147 -11.11 -14.73 -4.09
N VAL A 148 -10.78 -13.48 -4.38
CA VAL A 148 -11.70 -12.35 -4.25
C VAL A 148 -12.01 -11.78 -5.63
N ASP A 149 -13.20 -12.08 -6.14
CA ASP A 149 -13.67 -11.51 -7.41
C ASP A 149 -13.95 -10.01 -7.27
N ILE A 150 -13.33 -9.23 -8.15
CA ILE A 150 -13.44 -7.77 -8.13
C ILE A 150 -14.56 -7.30 -9.02
N ILE A 151 -15.32 -6.34 -8.51
CA ILE A 151 -16.35 -5.60 -9.24
C ILE A 151 -16.05 -4.13 -8.96
N PRO A 152 -15.73 -3.30 -9.98
CA PRO A 152 -15.91 -3.49 -11.43
C PRO A 152 -14.65 -4.04 -12.17
N ASP A 153 -14.67 -4.03 -13.51
CA ASP A 153 -13.60 -4.59 -14.35
C ASP A 153 -12.27 -3.81 -14.29
N TRP A 154 -11.22 -4.42 -14.82
CA TRP A 154 -9.86 -3.89 -14.88
C TRP A 154 -9.76 -2.47 -15.43
N ASN A 155 -10.43 -2.16 -16.55
CA ASN A 155 -10.29 -0.84 -17.18
C ASN A 155 -10.97 0.24 -16.34
N THR A 156 -12.10 -0.10 -15.71
CA THR A 156 -12.77 0.78 -14.76
C THR A 156 -11.88 1.05 -13.55
N VAL A 157 -11.29 0.01 -12.97
CA VAL A 157 -10.34 0.14 -11.85
C VAL A 157 -9.17 1.03 -12.23
N LEU A 158 -8.53 0.75 -13.37
CA LEU A 158 -7.40 1.52 -13.86
C LEU A 158 -7.76 2.99 -14.08
N TYR A 159 -8.94 3.27 -14.66
CA TYR A 159 -9.41 4.64 -14.86
C TYR A 159 -9.49 5.39 -13.53
N HIS A 160 -10.11 4.79 -12.50
CA HIS A 160 -10.19 5.44 -11.19
C HIS A 160 -8.83 5.52 -10.49
N GLU A 161 -7.95 4.54 -10.65
CA GLU A 161 -6.60 4.62 -10.10
C GLU A 161 -5.74 5.74 -10.73
N LEU A 162 -6.02 6.10 -11.99
CA LEU A 162 -5.37 7.21 -12.67
C LEU A 162 -6.04 8.57 -12.40
N ASN A 163 -7.23 8.60 -11.81
CA ASN A 163 -8.04 9.81 -11.68
C ASN A 163 -8.61 10.00 -10.25
N PRO A 164 -8.31 11.11 -9.56
CA PRO A 164 -7.50 12.23 -10.01
C PRO A 164 -6.02 11.84 -10.13
N GLU A 165 -5.26 12.64 -10.89
CA GLU A 165 -3.85 12.36 -11.22
C GLU A 165 -2.96 12.09 -9.99
N ASN A 166 -3.27 12.69 -8.85
CA ASN A 166 -2.51 12.54 -7.61
C ASN A 166 -3.04 11.42 -6.68
N ARG A 167 -3.89 10.51 -7.18
CA ARG A 167 -4.37 9.38 -6.37
C ARG A 167 -3.24 8.44 -5.99
N ASN A 168 -2.35 8.16 -6.95
CA ASN A 168 -1.19 7.31 -6.78
C ASN A 168 0.09 8.14 -6.86
N LEU A 169 0.84 8.17 -5.77
CA LEU A 169 2.11 8.90 -5.66
C LEU A 169 3.28 7.93 -5.55
N VAL A 170 4.42 8.36 -6.07
CA VAL A 170 5.72 7.69 -6.01
C VAL A 170 6.74 8.67 -5.44
N SER A 171 7.64 8.18 -4.59
CA SER A 171 8.74 9.00 -4.08
C SER A 171 9.83 9.13 -5.15
N TYR A 172 10.11 10.36 -5.57
CA TYR A 172 11.12 10.71 -6.54
C TYR A 172 12.48 10.87 -5.86
N ILE A 173 13.26 9.80 -5.90
CA ILE A 173 14.71 9.79 -5.62
C ILE A 173 15.45 9.51 -6.93
N ASP A 174 16.69 9.98 -7.05
CA ASP A 174 17.52 9.78 -8.24
C ASP A 174 17.53 8.29 -8.65
N GLY A 175 17.02 7.99 -9.86
CA GLY A 175 16.91 6.62 -10.40
C GLY A 175 15.48 6.15 -10.74
N ASN A 176 14.43 6.75 -10.18
CA ASN A 176 13.03 6.29 -10.33
C ASN A 176 12.17 7.09 -11.33
N TYR A 177 12.78 7.85 -12.24
CA TYR A 177 12.04 8.69 -13.20
C TYR A 177 11.06 7.92 -14.10
N HIS A 178 11.34 6.64 -14.36
CA HIS A 178 10.48 5.75 -15.15
C HIS A 178 9.16 5.42 -14.45
N LEU A 179 9.05 5.69 -13.14
CA LEU A 179 7.86 5.42 -12.34
C LEU A 179 6.87 6.58 -12.32
N VAL A 180 7.29 7.79 -12.69
CA VAL A 180 6.50 9.01 -12.56
C VAL A 180 5.88 9.43 -13.90
N LYS A 181 4.70 10.04 -13.86
CA LYS A 181 4.02 10.54 -15.06
C LYS A 181 4.69 11.80 -15.62
N HIS A 182 5.11 12.69 -14.72
CA HIS A 182 5.77 13.97 -15.02
C HIS A 182 6.43 14.52 -13.75
N THR A 183 7.15 15.63 -13.85
CA THR A 183 7.96 16.21 -12.76
C THR A 183 7.21 17.09 -11.75
N LYS A 184 5.88 17.28 -11.89
CA LYS A 184 5.10 18.05 -10.91
C LYS A 184 5.05 17.31 -9.56
N VAL A 185 5.43 18.04 -8.51
CA VAL A 185 5.40 17.60 -7.11
C VAL A 185 4.01 17.84 -6.52
N TYR A 186 3.49 16.83 -5.82
CA TYR A 186 2.17 16.82 -5.17
C TYR A 186 2.26 16.85 -3.65
N ASP A 187 3.27 16.19 -3.09
CA ASP A 187 3.55 16.19 -1.65
C ASP A 187 5.07 16.33 -1.43
N SER A 188 5.45 17.08 -0.40
CA SER A 188 6.79 17.65 -0.24
C SER A 188 7.82 16.61 0.23
N PRO A 189 9.11 16.70 -0.17
CA PRO A 189 9.65 17.45 -1.31
C PRO A 189 9.71 16.64 -2.61
N HIS A 190 9.29 15.37 -2.61
CA HIS A 190 9.61 14.43 -3.69
C HIS A 190 8.46 13.53 -4.16
N TRP A 191 7.20 13.78 -3.77
CA TRP A 191 6.11 12.90 -4.20
C TRP A 191 5.51 13.36 -5.53
N MET A 192 5.56 12.49 -6.54
CA MET A 192 5.06 12.75 -7.89
C MET A 192 3.99 11.73 -8.28
N ALA A 193 3.11 12.09 -9.22
CA ALA A 193 2.09 11.17 -9.72
C ALA A 193 2.72 9.96 -10.43
N ALA A 194 2.21 8.76 -10.13
CA ALA A 194 2.63 7.52 -10.78
C ALA A 194 2.29 7.54 -12.28
N SER A 195 3.18 6.99 -13.11
CA SER A 195 2.88 6.74 -14.53
C SER A 195 1.82 5.66 -14.68
N GLU A 196 1.15 5.61 -15.84
CA GLU A 196 0.17 4.54 -16.11
C GLU A 196 0.80 3.14 -16.04
N ALA A 197 2.03 2.99 -16.54
CA ALA A 197 2.76 1.72 -16.44
C ALA A 197 2.99 1.30 -14.99
N THR A 198 3.35 2.26 -14.12
CA THR A 198 3.48 2.02 -12.67
C THR A 198 2.15 1.57 -12.07
N VAL A 199 1.06 2.27 -12.35
CA VAL A 199 -0.26 1.90 -11.82
C VAL A 199 -0.66 0.50 -12.27
N ARG A 200 -0.53 0.19 -13.56
CA ARG A 200 -0.80 -1.15 -14.14
C ARG A 200 0.01 -2.26 -13.48
N TYR A 201 1.28 -2.02 -13.14
CA TYR A 201 2.11 -2.99 -12.42
C TYR A 201 1.58 -3.28 -11.02
N TYR A 202 1.22 -2.24 -10.25
CA TYR A 202 0.81 -2.40 -8.85
C TYR A 202 -0.62 -2.90 -8.63
N ILE A 203 -1.54 -2.63 -9.57
CA ILE A 203 -2.91 -3.19 -9.52
C ILE A 203 -3.00 -4.63 -10.02
N ASP A 204 -1.91 -5.23 -10.54
CA ASP A 204 -1.93 -6.62 -11.03
C ASP A 204 -1.47 -7.59 -9.95
N PRO A 205 -2.35 -8.42 -9.35
CA PRO A 205 -1.96 -9.28 -8.25
C PRO A 205 -0.92 -10.33 -8.63
N ARG A 206 -0.88 -10.73 -9.91
CA ARG A 206 0.05 -11.75 -10.45
C ARG A 206 1.51 -11.33 -10.35
N ASN A 207 1.81 -10.03 -10.28
CA ASN A 207 3.16 -9.51 -10.08
C ASN A 207 3.73 -9.79 -8.67
N PHE A 208 2.89 -10.26 -7.76
CA PHE A 208 3.20 -10.32 -6.33
C PHE A 208 3.01 -11.71 -5.73
N LEU A 209 2.80 -12.74 -6.54
CA LEU A 209 2.62 -14.12 -6.09
C LEU A 209 3.96 -14.82 -5.87
N THR A 210 4.76 -14.26 -4.95
CA THR A 210 6.03 -14.83 -4.47
C THR A 210 6.04 -14.87 -2.94
N GLU A 211 6.93 -15.67 -2.36
CA GLU A 211 7.01 -15.93 -0.91
C GLU A 211 6.98 -14.66 -0.05
N GLU A 212 7.68 -13.60 -0.48
CA GLU A 212 7.69 -12.32 0.23
C GLU A 212 6.54 -11.40 -0.19
N LYS A 213 6.30 -11.28 -1.51
CA LYS A 213 5.39 -10.25 -2.03
C LYS A 213 3.91 -10.58 -1.80
N ILE A 214 3.57 -11.84 -1.54
CA ILE A 214 2.20 -12.30 -1.30
C ILE A 214 1.62 -11.74 0.01
N PHE A 215 2.45 -11.33 0.97
CA PHE A 215 2.02 -10.75 2.25
C PHE A 215 1.21 -9.46 2.14
N ARG A 216 1.19 -8.80 0.98
CA ARG A 216 0.25 -7.71 0.71
C ARG A 216 -1.22 -8.16 0.70
N PHE A 217 -1.44 -9.44 0.45
CA PHE A 217 -2.74 -10.09 0.40
C PHE A 217 -3.08 -10.80 1.70
N GLU A 218 -2.23 -10.74 2.73
CA GLU A 218 -2.55 -11.33 4.04
C GLU A 218 -3.86 -10.75 4.57
N ASP A 219 -4.74 -11.62 5.06
CA ASP A 219 -5.96 -11.24 5.75
C ASP A 219 -5.63 -10.61 7.12
N ILE A 220 -5.65 -9.27 7.14
CA ILE A 220 -5.42 -8.49 8.35
C ILE A 220 -6.70 -8.30 9.18
N GLY A 221 -7.85 -8.75 8.67
CA GLY A 221 -9.14 -8.71 9.35
C GLY A 221 -9.29 -9.69 10.50
N ILE A 222 -8.32 -10.59 10.69
CA ILE A 222 -8.32 -11.66 11.68
C ILE A 222 -6.97 -11.79 12.37
N LEU A 223 -6.97 -12.28 13.61
CA LEU A 223 -5.75 -12.76 14.26
C LEU A 223 -5.51 -14.21 13.81
N ASN A 224 -4.59 -14.41 12.86
CA ASN A 224 -4.25 -15.77 12.42
C ASN A 224 -3.32 -16.48 13.43
N GLY A 225 -3.32 -17.81 13.41
CA GLY A 225 -2.59 -18.63 14.37
C GLY A 225 -1.06 -18.58 14.25
N ALA A 226 -0.51 -17.95 13.21
CA ALA A 226 0.93 -17.79 13.03
C ALA A 226 1.48 -16.48 13.63
N GLN A 227 0.62 -15.54 14.05
CA GLN A 227 1.05 -14.29 14.68
C GLN A 227 1.41 -14.50 16.15
N THR A 228 2.55 -13.97 16.57
CA THR A 228 3.10 -14.17 17.92
C THR A 228 3.55 -12.86 18.57
N LEU A 229 3.71 -12.89 19.89
CA LEU A 229 4.32 -11.78 20.64
C LEU A 229 5.70 -11.43 20.09
N GLN A 230 6.54 -12.43 19.81
CA GLN A 230 7.88 -12.22 19.26
C GLN A 230 7.84 -11.52 17.89
N GLY A 231 6.85 -11.82 17.06
CA GLY A 231 6.65 -11.11 15.79
C GLY A 231 6.24 -9.65 16.01
N VAL A 232 5.34 -9.39 16.95
CA VAL A 232 4.97 -8.01 17.33
C VAL A 232 6.20 -7.25 17.86
N GLU A 233 6.98 -7.85 18.75
CA GLU A 233 8.23 -7.28 19.27
C GLU A 233 9.20 -6.94 18.14
N TYR A 234 9.33 -7.82 17.12
CA TYR A 234 10.16 -7.55 15.95
C TYR A 234 9.68 -6.32 15.16
N ILE A 235 8.37 -6.13 15.03
CA ILE A 235 7.81 -4.93 14.39
C ILE A 235 8.13 -3.68 15.22
N MET A 236 8.09 -3.80 16.56
CA MET A 236 8.23 -2.67 17.49
C MET A 236 9.67 -2.39 17.95
N ARG A 237 10.65 -3.21 17.54
CA ARG A 237 12.05 -3.19 18.00
C ARG A 237 12.85 -1.91 17.77
N THR A 238 12.30 -0.93 17.04
CA THR A 238 13.03 0.30 16.71
C THR A 238 13.25 1.22 17.90
N ASN A 239 12.50 1.05 19.00
CA ASN A 239 12.69 1.77 20.26
C ASN A 239 12.07 0.97 21.43
N ASN A 240 12.72 0.95 22.60
CA ASN A 240 12.24 0.30 23.81
C ASN A 240 10.82 0.74 24.24
N ALA A 241 10.46 2.01 24.04
CA ALA A 241 9.12 2.48 24.39
C ALA A 241 8.03 1.88 23.48
N LEU A 242 8.33 1.63 22.21
CA LEU A 242 7.46 0.88 21.31
C LEU A 242 7.41 -0.60 21.68
N LEU A 243 8.57 -1.18 21.99
CA LEU A 243 8.69 -2.59 22.37
C LEU A 243 7.83 -2.92 23.60
N ALA A 244 7.79 -2.02 24.58
CA ALA A 244 6.94 -2.16 25.78
C ALA A 244 5.44 -2.25 25.47
N LEU A 245 4.99 -1.87 24.27
CA LEU A 245 3.59 -1.96 23.85
C LEU A 245 3.21 -3.35 23.32
N ALA A 246 4.18 -4.23 23.03
CA ALA A 246 3.94 -5.50 22.36
C ALA A 246 2.94 -6.43 23.09
N PRO A 247 2.98 -6.57 24.44
CA PRO A 247 1.98 -7.38 25.15
C PRO A 247 0.56 -6.83 25.02
N TYR A 248 0.39 -5.51 25.11
CA TYR A 248 -0.92 -4.85 24.95
C TYR A 248 -1.47 -4.99 23.53
N ILE A 249 -0.59 -5.00 22.52
CA ILE A 249 -0.98 -5.24 21.13
C ILE A 249 -1.48 -6.67 20.94
N MET A 250 -0.79 -7.67 21.50
CA MET A 250 -1.24 -9.06 21.43
C MET A 250 -2.56 -9.27 22.16
N GLN A 251 -2.75 -8.62 23.31
CA GLN A 251 -4.01 -8.61 24.03
C GLN A 251 -5.13 -8.01 23.17
N ALA A 252 -4.93 -6.80 22.64
CA ALA A 252 -5.92 -6.12 21.80
C ALA A 252 -6.28 -6.94 20.55
N ALA A 253 -5.29 -7.55 19.90
CA ALA A 253 -5.50 -8.43 18.75
C ALA A 253 -6.39 -9.63 19.10
N THR A 254 -6.17 -10.23 20.27
CA THR A 254 -6.96 -11.35 20.79
C THR A 254 -8.40 -10.92 21.09
N GLU A 255 -8.57 -9.79 21.77
CA GLU A 255 -9.89 -9.27 22.15
C GLU A 255 -10.73 -8.82 20.95
N THR A 256 -10.10 -8.31 19.90
CA THR A 256 -10.77 -7.76 18.72
C THR A 256 -10.83 -8.73 17.54
N ASN A 257 -10.11 -9.85 17.62
CA ASN A 257 -9.85 -10.78 16.52
C ASN A 257 -9.38 -10.02 15.25
N ILE A 258 -8.33 -9.22 15.38
CA ILE A 258 -7.69 -8.46 14.29
C ILE A 258 -6.20 -8.81 14.29
N SER A 259 -5.56 -8.72 13.13
CA SER A 259 -4.11 -8.91 13.00
C SER A 259 -3.31 -8.05 14.00
N ALA A 260 -2.53 -8.72 14.85
CA ALA A 260 -1.59 -8.09 15.77
C ALA A 260 -0.49 -7.34 15.01
N TYR A 261 -0.06 -7.86 13.85
CA TYR A 261 0.95 -7.22 13.02
C TYR A 261 0.42 -5.94 12.37
N MET A 262 -0.89 -5.90 12.04
CA MET A 262 -1.57 -4.68 11.61
C MET A 262 -1.60 -3.63 12.72
N ILE A 263 -2.05 -4.01 13.92
CA ILE A 263 -2.09 -3.10 15.07
C ILE A 263 -0.68 -2.54 15.34
N ALA A 264 0.34 -3.40 15.42
CA ALA A 264 1.72 -3.00 15.67
C ALA A 264 2.27 -2.05 14.60
N SER A 265 2.06 -2.39 13.32
CA SER A 265 2.54 -1.60 12.20
C SER A 265 1.92 -0.21 12.15
N ARG A 266 0.61 -0.10 12.46
CA ARG A 266 -0.13 1.17 12.50
C ARG A 266 0.35 2.03 13.65
N ILE A 267 0.43 1.49 14.87
CA ILE A 267 0.97 2.23 16.02
C ILE A 267 2.37 2.75 15.68
N ARG A 268 3.27 1.88 15.21
CA ARG A 268 4.65 2.28 14.85
C ARG A 268 4.72 3.44 13.84
N GLN A 269 3.79 3.51 12.90
CA GLN A 269 3.72 4.61 11.94
C GLN A 269 3.25 5.91 12.59
N GLU A 270 2.24 5.86 13.46
CA GLU A 270 1.56 7.04 13.99
C GLU A 270 2.29 7.73 15.14
N VAL A 271 3.02 7.01 15.98
CA VAL A 271 3.63 7.60 17.19
C VAL A 271 4.97 8.33 16.98
N GLY A 272 5.41 8.53 15.73
CA GLY A 272 6.49 9.44 15.35
C GLY A 272 7.73 9.39 16.26
N VAL A 273 8.67 8.49 15.97
CA VAL A 273 9.81 8.20 16.86
C VAL A 273 10.92 9.27 16.72
N TRP A 274 11.05 10.16 17.70
CA TRP A 274 12.38 10.62 18.11
C TRP A 274 13.11 9.42 18.72
N PRO A 275 14.45 9.31 18.64
CA PRO A 275 15.14 8.02 18.75
C PRO A 275 14.97 7.27 20.08
N HIS A 276 14.27 7.82 21.09
CA HIS A 276 14.09 7.20 22.41
C HIS A 276 12.71 7.43 23.07
N SER A 277 11.69 8.00 22.42
CA SER A 277 10.36 8.20 23.06
C SER A 277 9.16 8.06 22.12
N LEU A 278 7.99 7.78 22.71
CA LEU A 278 6.68 7.91 22.05
C LEU A 278 6.31 9.40 21.96
N SER A 279 5.49 9.77 20.97
CA SER A 279 4.86 11.09 20.91
C SER A 279 4.12 11.42 22.21
N ASN A 280 4.04 12.70 22.58
CA ASN A 280 3.41 13.13 23.84
C ASN A 280 1.95 12.66 23.95
N SER A 281 1.22 12.59 22.83
CA SER A 281 -0.15 12.07 22.78
C SER A 281 -0.22 10.57 23.09
N ALA A 282 0.81 9.80 22.74
CA ALA A 282 0.89 8.38 23.08
C ALA A 282 1.49 8.12 24.48
N ARG A 283 2.10 9.11 25.12
CA ARG A 283 2.54 9.02 26.53
C ARG A 283 1.45 9.45 27.52
N GLY A 284 0.40 10.10 27.02
CA GLY A 284 -0.62 10.73 27.87
C GLY A 284 -0.07 11.91 28.67
N ASP A 285 0.97 12.58 28.16
CA ASP A 285 1.63 13.71 28.83
C ASP A 285 0.91 15.06 28.56
N ILE A 286 -0.22 15.04 27.84
CA ILE A 286 -0.93 16.24 27.43
C ILE A 286 -2.20 16.34 28.26
N ASP A 287 -2.31 17.39 29.05
CA ASP A 287 -3.56 17.73 29.74
C ASP A 287 -4.48 18.53 28.78
N PRO A 288 -5.66 17.99 28.41
CA PRO A 288 -6.60 18.65 27.52
C PRO A 288 -7.28 19.89 28.13
N ASN A 289 -7.12 20.14 29.44
CA ASN A 289 -7.72 21.29 30.12
C ASN A 289 -6.90 22.58 30.00
N TRP A 290 -5.71 22.53 29.42
CA TRP A 290 -4.85 23.70 29.16
C TRP A 290 -4.77 24.01 27.66
N PRO A 291 -5.82 24.56 27.03
CA PRO A 291 -5.77 24.94 25.61
C PRO A 291 -4.77 26.09 25.38
N PRO A 292 -4.36 26.32 24.12
CA PRO A 292 -3.60 27.52 23.76
C PRO A 292 -4.34 28.79 24.16
N LEU A 293 -3.64 29.74 24.76
CA LEU A 293 -4.22 31.04 25.13
C LEU A 293 -4.42 31.94 23.90
N PHE A 294 -3.61 31.71 22.84
CA PHE A 294 -3.68 32.44 21.58
C PHE A 294 -3.75 31.49 20.37
N PRO A 295 -4.38 31.90 19.25
CA PRO A 295 -4.49 31.08 18.05
C PRO A 295 -3.16 30.61 17.44
N THR A 296 -2.07 31.32 17.71
CA THR A 296 -0.72 31.02 17.19
C THR A 296 0.19 30.34 18.22
N SER A 297 -0.30 30.13 19.44
CA SER A 297 0.47 29.57 20.55
C SER A 297 0.29 28.07 20.68
N ALA A 298 1.25 27.41 21.33
CA ALA A 298 1.06 26.04 21.80
C ALA A 298 0.20 26.03 23.07
N SER A 299 -0.33 24.86 23.43
CA SER A 299 -0.91 24.64 24.76
C SER A 299 0.18 24.75 25.82
N LEU A 300 -0.20 25.27 27.01
CA LEU A 300 0.71 25.39 28.16
C LEU A 300 1.31 24.02 28.59
N SER A 301 0.61 22.91 28.29
CA SER A 301 1.08 21.54 28.52
C SER A 301 2.35 21.19 27.73
N PHE A 302 2.76 22.01 26.75
CA PHE A 302 3.99 21.82 25.97
C PHE A 302 5.12 22.77 26.33
N MET A 303 4.91 23.66 27.31
CA MET A 303 5.81 24.77 27.63
C MET A 303 6.61 24.49 28.90
N THR A 304 7.83 25.03 28.95
CA THR A 304 8.64 25.17 30.16
C THR A 304 7.99 26.13 31.17
N ALA A 305 8.45 26.16 32.42
CA ALA A 305 7.92 27.09 33.42
C ALA A 305 8.08 28.55 32.96
N GLU A 306 9.22 28.89 32.36
CA GLU A 306 9.51 30.22 31.84
C GLU A 306 8.58 30.60 30.68
N GLU A 307 8.36 29.69 29.73
CA GLU A 307 7.44 29.90 28.61
C GLU A 307 5.98 30.01 29.09
N GLN A 308 5.58 29.19 30.07
CA GLN A 308 4.25 29.29 30.69
C GLN A 308 4.05 30.66 31.35
N LEU A 309 5.04 31.15 32.11
CA LEU A 309 4.99 32.45 32.77
C LEU A 309 4.85 33.58 31.75
N GLU A 310 5.65 33.55 30.69
CA GLU A 310 5.60 34.52 29.60
C GLU A 310 4.21 34.54 28.93
N GLU A 311 3.67 33.37 28.60
CA GLU A 311 2.41 33.27 27.87
C GLU A 311 1.20 33.69 28.71
N ILE A 312 1.17 33.31 29.99
CA ILE A 312 0.11 33.72 30.93
C ILE A 312 0.20 35.24 31.19
N THR A 313 1.40 35.80 31.31
CA THR A 313 1.60 37.24 31.49
C THR A 313 1.11 38.02 30.27
N LYS A 314 1.39 37.54 29.06
CA LYS A 314 0.83 38.11 27.81
C LYS A 314 -0.69 38.08 27.81
N TYR A 315 -1.29 36.94 28.17
CA TYR A 315 -2.75 36.82 28.24
C TYR A 315 -3.36 37.77 29.26
N GLN A 316 -2.77 37.89 30.45
CA GLN A 316 -3.19 38.84 31.47
C GLN A 316 -3.19 40.28 30.94
N ALA A 317 -2.19 40.67 30.15
CA ALA A 317 -2.10 42.00 29.56
C ALA A 317 -3.17 42.29 28.49
N THR A 318 -3.90 41.28 28.00
CA THR A 318 -5.01 41.44 27.04
C THR A 318 -6.38 41.64 27.70
N LEU A 319 -6.49 41.39 29.01
CA LEU A 319 -7.73 41.52 29.75
C LEU A 319 -8.16 42.99 29.84
N ALA A 320 -9.48 43.24 29.78
CA ALA A 320 -10.01 44.59 29.94
C ALA A 320 -9.80 45.10 31.38
N GLU A 321 -9.88 46.42 31.57
CA GLU A 321 -9.78 47.01 32.91
C GLU A 321 -10.88 46.46 33.82
N GLY A 322 -10.48 45.82 34.93
CA GLY A 322 -11.38 45.17 35.89
C GLY A 322 -11.68 43.70 35.59
N GLU A 323 -11.17 43.12 34.49
CA GLU A 323 -11.21 41.67 34.26
C GLU A 323 -10.04 40.96 34.97
N GLU A 324 -10.35 39.84 35.61
CA GLU A 324 -9.37 39.00 36.29
C GLU A 324 -9.00 37.77 35.45
N LEU A 325 -7.81 37.24 35.69
CA LEU A 325 -7.39 35.95 35.12
C LEU A 325 -8.37 34.85 35.56
N PRO A 326 -8.74 33.93 34.66
CA PRO A 326 -9.46 32.71 35.03
C PRO A 326 -8.74 31.98 36.17
N ALA A 327 -9.50 31.47 37.14
CA ALA A 327 -8.95 30.90 38.37
C ALA A 327 -7.80 29.87 38.17
N PRO A 328 -7.86 28.95 37.19
CA PRO A 328 -6.74 28.04 36.91
C PRO A 328 -5.46 28.77 36.48
N LEU A 329 -5.57 29.80 35.63
CA LEU A 329 -4.43 30.58 35.15
C LEU A 329 -3.87 31.50 36.25
N ALA A 330 -4.73 32.05 37.11
CA ALA A 330 -4.29 32.82 38.27
C ALA A 330 -3.48 31.97 39.24
N ALA A 331 -3.93 30.73 39.52
CA ALA A 331 -3.20 29.79 40.36
C ALA A 331 -1.87 29.35 39.71
N ALA A 332 -1.87 29.07 38.40
CA ALA A 332 -0.66 28.75 37.66
C ALA A 332 0.35 29.92 37.69
N LEU A 333 -0.10 31.16 37.46
CA LEU A 333 0.74 32.34 37.52
C LEU A 333 1.39 32.52 38.89
N ALA A 334 0.63 32.33 39.97
CA ALA A 334 1.16 32.42 41.34
C ALA A 334 2.27 31.39 41.61
N ASN A 335 2.10 30.15 41.13
CA ASN A 335 3.10 29.09 41.25
C ASN A 335 4.37 29.37 40.42
N LEU A 336 4.19 29.92 39.22
CA LEU A 336 5.27 30.25 38.31
C LEU A 336 6.11 31.46 38.76
N GLN A 337 5.59 32.27 39.68
CA GLN A 337 6.30 33.40 40.28
C GLN A 337 7.10 33.03 41.54
N LEU A 338 7.06 31.76 41.98
CA LEU A 338 7.89 31.26 43.08
C LEU A 338 9.37 31.13 42.65
N ASP A 339 10.27 31.06 43.63
CA ASP A 339 11.70 30.78 43.42
C ASP A 339 12.10 29.47 44.16
N PRO A 340 12.34 28.35 43.45
CA PRO A 340 12.27 28.20 42.00
C PRO A 340 10.83 28.16 41.47
N PRO A 341 10.59 28.52 40.19
CA PRO A 341 9.25 28.52 39.59
C PRO A 341 8.69 27.11 39.54
N VAL A 342 7.41 26.97 39.90
CA VAL A 342 6.70 25.69 39.89
C VAL A 342 5.83 25.61 38.62
N PRO A 343 6.17 24.76 37.64
CA PRO A 343 5.39 24.64 36.40
C PRO A 343 4.01 24.04 36.68
N ILE A 344 3.10 24.18 35.70
CA ILE A 344 1.83 23.46 35.69
C ILE A 344 2.12 21.95 35.87
N PRO A 345 1.43 21.27 36.81
CA PRO A 345 1.69 19.87 37.11
C PRO A 345 1.37 18.98 35.91
N ALA A 346 1.98 17.79 35.89
CA ALA A 346 1.59 16.75 34.96
C ALA A 346 0.09 16.42 35.12
N PRO A 347 -0.61 16.01 34.04
CA PRO A 347 -2.03 15.68 34.10
C PRO A 347 -2.34 14.64 35.19
N GLU A 348 -3.36 14.92 36.01
CA GLU A 348 -3.87 13.96 37.00
C GLU A 348 -4.44 12.71 36.31
N GLU A 349 -5.19 12.93 35.23
CA GLU A 349 -5.69 11.88 34.33
C GLU A 349 -4.94 11.91 33.00
N ARG A 350 -4.37 10.77 32.60
CA ARG A 350 -3.62 10.63 31.36
C ARG A 350 -4.50 10.05 30.25
N TYR A 351 -4.48 10.65 29.07
CA TYR A 351 -5.22 10.17 27.90
C TYR A 351 -4.27 9.77 26.77
N TYR A 352 -4.34 8.51 26.35
CA TYR A 352 -3.38 7.91 25.44
C TYR A 352 -3.97 7.79 24.03
N ASN A 353 -3.27 8.30 23.02
CA ASN A 353 -3.65 8.15 21.61
C ASN A 353 -2.45 7.67 20.79
N LEU A 354 -2.46 6.37 20.45
CA LEU A 354 -1.38 5.69 19.73
C LEU A 354 -1.58 5.59 18.22
N TYR A 355 -2.75 6.02 17.73
CA TYR A 355 -3.14 5.95 16.33
C TYR A 355 -3.34 7.33 15.72
N ASN A 356 -3.08 8.40 16.48
CA ASN A 356 -3.32 9.79 16.10
C ASN A 356 -4.77 10.03 15.61
N LEU A 357 -5.74 9.32 16.20
CA LEU A 357 -7.15 9.37 15.81
C LEU A 357 -7.80 10.67 16.29
N GLY A 358 -8.77 11.16 15.50
CA GLY A 358 -9.53 12.38 15.82
C GLY A 358 -8.79 13.68 15.51
N VAL A 359 -7.69 13.61 14.75
CA VAL A 359 -6.79 14.73 14.52
C VAL A 359 -6.93 15.29 13.10
N GLY A 360 -7.16 16.59 12.98
CA GLY A 360 -7.06 17.34 11.72
C GLY A 360 -5.70 18.02 11.57
N SER A 361 -5.35 18.44 10.34
CA SER A 361 -4.15 19.26 10.10
C SER A 361 -4.29 20.65 10.73
N SER A 362 -3.20 21.16 11.31
CA SER A 362 -3.14 22.53 11.81
C SER A 362 -1.72 23.07 11.70
N ASP A 363 -1.59 24.34 11.32
CA ASP A 363 -0.33 25.08 11.33
C ASP A 363 0.03 25.59 12.73
N VAL A 364 -0.88 25.46 13.70
CA VAL A 364 -0.65 25.88 15.09
C VAL A 364 0.21 24.84 15.80
N PRO A 365 1.39 25.21 16.32
CA PRO A 365 2.28 24.28 17.01
C PRO A 365 1.57 23.53 18.15
N GLY A 366 1.66 22.20 18.15
CA GLY A 366 1.13 21.35 19.23
C GLY A 366 -0.40 21.14 19.23
N LEU A 367 -1.19 21.91 18.47
CA LEU A 367 -2.65 21.80 18.47
C LEU A 367 -3.15 20.43 17.98
N VAL A 368 -2.48 19.87 16.97
CA VAL A 368 -2.68 18.49 16.48
C VAL A 368 -2.61 17.46 17.61
N ARG A 369 -1.61 17.59 18.50
CA ARG A 369 -1.40 16.66 19.62
C ARG A 369 -2.42 16.89 20.75
N LEU A 370 -2.83 18.13 20.97
CA LEU A 370 -3.91 18.45 21.90
C LEU A 370 -5.23 17.83 21.45
N HIS A 371 -5.58 17.93 20.16
CA HIS A 371 -6.76 17.27 19.61
C HIS A 371 -6.71 15.75 19.79
N ALA A 372 -5.53 15.14 19.67
CA ALA A 372 -5.36 13.71 19.93
C ALA A 372 -5.70 13.34 21.40
N ALA A 373 -5.30 14.18 22.36
CA ALA A 373 -5.60 14.00 23.78
C ALA A 373 -7.09 14.24 24.11
N ILE A 374 -7.69 15.27 23.52
CA ILE A 374 -9.15 15.54 23.64
C ILE A 374 -9.94 14.37 23.08
N TYR A 375 -9.57 13.88 21.89
CA TYR A 375 -10.22 12.72 21.30
C TYR A 375 -10.09 11.49 22.19
N ALA A 376 -8.90 11.20 22.72
CA ALA A 376 -8.68 10.10 23.65
C ALA A 376 -9.51 10.24 24.94
N ARG A 377 -9.86 11.45 25.37
CA ARG A 377 -10.74 11.68 26.52
C ARG A 377 -12.21 11.37 26.19
N ASP A 378 -12.75 11.82 25.06
CA ASP A 378 -14.22 11.83 24.88
C ASP A 378 -14.75 11.27 23.55
N GLY A 379 -13.88 10.84 22.63
CA GLY A 379 -14.27 10.30 21.31
C GLY A 379 -14.83 11.34 20.33
N GLY A 380 -14.84 12.62 20.73
CA GLY A 380 -15.44 13.71 19.97
C GLY A 380 -16.97 13.76 20.05
N SER A 381 -17.54 14.86 19.55
CA SER A 381 -18.97 15.17 19.67
C SER A 381 -19.91 14.36 18.77
N ARG A 382 -19.37 13.51 17.90
CA ARG A 382 -20.14 12.75 16.88
C ARG A 382 -20.47 11.32 17.29
N MET A 383 -19.85 10.80 18.35
CA MET A 383 -20.08 9.43 18.82
C MET A 383 -21.22 9.39 19.85
N THR A 384 -22.07 8.38 19.73
CA THR A 384 -23.05 7.99 20.75
C THR A 384 -22.35 7.42 21.99
N ASP A 385 -23.07 7.35 23.11
CA ASP A 385 -22.50 6.80 24.35
C ASP A 385 -22.22 5.29 24.21
N GLU A 386 -23.06 4.56 23.47
CA GLU A 386 -22.83 3.15 23.14
C GLU A 386 -21.57 2.96 22.27
N GLU A 387 -21.36 3.83 21.28
CA GLU A 387 -20.12 3.82 20.49
C GLU A 387 -18.91 4.13 21.36
N LYS A 388 -19.01 5.09 22.27
CA LYS A 388 -17.90 5.44 23.17
C LYS A 388 -17.54 4.29 24.10
N GLU A 389 -18.53 3.58 24.63
CA GLU A 389 -18.33 2.37 25.41
C GLU A 389 -17.67 1.27 24.58
N TYR A 390 -18.16 1.03 23.36
CA TYR A 390 -17.59 0.05 22.44
C TYR A 390 -16.13 0.39 22.06
N PHE A 391 -15.80 1.67 21.88
CA PHE A 391 -14.44 2.12 21.58
C PHE A 391 -13.59 2.37 22.83
N LEU A 392 -14.10 2.07 24.03
CA LEU A 392 -13.38 2.17 25.29
C LEU A 392 -12.94 3.60 25.67
N PHE A 393 -13.67 4.65 25.27
CA PHE A 393 -13.42 5.99 25.82
C PHE A 393 -13.83 6.08 27.30
N PRO A 394 -13.16 6.91 28.13
CA PRO A 394 -11.89 7.57 27.85
C PRO A 394 -10.73 6.56 27.78
N TRP A 395 -9.72 6.84 26.95
CA TRP A 395 -8.51 6.04 26.81
C TRP A 395 -7.48 6.39 27.88
N THR A 396 -7.74 5.94 29.11
CA THR A 396 -6.90 6.23 30.30
C THR A 396 -5.76 5.23 30.53
N SER A 397 -5.57 4.27 29.61
CA SER A 397 -4.48 3.31 29.68
C SER A 397 -4.07 2.83 28.28
N TYR A 398 -2.91 2.20 28.15
CA TYR A 398 -2.45 1.60 26.89
C TYR A 398 -3.41 0.52 26.39
N GLU A 399 -3.94 -0.32 27.27
CA GLU A 399 -4.90 -1.38 26.95
C GLU A 399 -6.16 -0.80 26.30
N ARG A 400 -6.74 0.25 26.90
CA ARG A 400 -7.94 0.92 26.37
C ARG A 400 -7.65 1.61 25.05
N ALA A 401 -6.55 2.35 24.96
CA ALA A 401 -6.19 3.11 23.76
C ALA A 401 -5.89 2.20 22.56
N ILE A 402 -5.12 1.12 22.77
CA ILE A 402 -4.75 0.16 21.73
C ILE A 402 -5.99 -0.61 21.28
N THR A 403 -6.76 -1.17 22.21
CA THR A 403 -7.97 -1.96 21.87
C THR A 403 -9.06 -1.09 21.25
N GLY A 404 -9.31 0.09 21.83
CA GLY A 404 -10.29 1.05 21.34
C GLY A 404 -9.97 1.56 19.94
N GLY A 405 -8.72 1.98 19.72
CA GLY A 405 -8.26 2.41 18.39
C GLY A 405 -8.27 1.27 17.36
N ALA A 406 -7.91 0.04 17.74
CA ALA A 406 -8.02 -1.13 16.87
C ALA A 406 -9.48 -1.40 16.44
N ARG A 407 -10.45 -1.27 17.35
CA ARG A 407 -11.89 -1.38 17.01
C ARG A 407 -12.34 -0.29 16.03
N ILE A 408 -11.87 0.94 16.20
CA ILE A 408 -12.16 2.04 15.27
C ILE A 408 -11.59 1.73 13.87
N LEU A 409 -10.35 1.27 13.79
CA LEU A 409 -9.73 0.90 12.50
C LEU A 409 -10.47 -0.26 11.82
N ARG A 410 -10.86 -1.29 12.60
CA ARG A 410 -11.66 -2.41 12.10
C ARG A 410 -12.97 -1.93 11.50
N GLN A 411 -13.73 -1.14 12.26
CA GLN A 411 -15.02 -0.64 11.80
C GLN A 411 -14.85 0.23 10.55
N ASN A 412 -13.88 1.14 10.56
CA ASN A 412 -13.72 2.14 9.51
C ASN A 412 -13.05 1.64 8.23
N TYR A 413 -12.29 0.55 8.24
CA TYR A 413 -11.59 0.05 7.05
C TYR A 413 -12.01 -1.37 6.68
N ILE A 414 -12.05 -2.27 7.67
CA ILE A 414 -12.24 -3.71 7.44
C ILE A 414 -13.72 -4.03 7.25
N GLU A 415 -14.56 -3.70 8.23
CA GLU A 415 -15.99 -4.07 8.20
C GLU A 415 -16.79 -3.22 7.22
N ARG A 416 -16.52 -1.90 7.19
CA ARG A 416 -17.29 -0.97 6.36
C ARG A 416 -16.94 -1.01 4.88
N TYR A 417 -15.66 -1.24 4.55
CA TYR A 417 -15.17 -1.16 3.18
C TYR A 417 -14.50 -2.44 2.67
N GLY A 418 -14.36 -3.48 3.50
CA GLY A 418 -13.71 -4.72 3.08
C GLY A 418 -12.21 -4.55 2.80
N GLN A 419 -11.56 -3.58 3.45
CA GLN A 419 -10.11 -3.34 3.32
C GLN A 419 -9.32 -4.23 4.29
N ASP A 420 -9.49 -5.53 4.12
CA ASP A 420 -8.96 -6.60 4.97
C ASP A 420 -7.64 -7.18 4.48
N THR A 421 -6.95 -6.49 3.55
CA THR A 421 -5.55 -6.73 3.17
C THR A 421 -4.85 -5.40 2.90
N MET A 422 -3.51 -5.36 2.89
CA MET A 422 -2.76 -4.15 2.49
C MET A 422 -3.11 -3.73 1.05
N TYR A 423 -3.34 -4.71 0.18
CA TYR A 423 -3.79 -4.48 -1.18
C TYR A 423 -5.14 -3.74 -1.22
N PHE A 424 -6.14 -4.22 -0.47
CA PHE A 424 -7.44 -3.57 -0.41
C PHE A 424 -7.40 -2.23 0.34
N GLN A 425 -6.48 -2.06 1.30
CA GLN A 425 -6.23 -0.74 1.89
C GLN A 425 -5.66 0.26 0.88
N LYS A 426 -4.80 -0.19 -0.04
CA LYS A 426 -4.24 0.68 -1.08
C LYS A 426 -5.22 1.00 -2.19
N PHE A 427 -5.96 0.02 -2.70
CA PHE A 427 -6.77 0.21 -3.92
C PHE A 427 -8.26 0.34 -3.64
N ASN A 428 -8.74 -0.17 -2.50
CA ASN A 428 -10.15 -0.19 -2.09
C ASN A 428 -11.12 -0.81 -3.12
N VAL A 429 -10.65 -1.74 -3.94
CA VAL A 429 -11.41 -2.33 -5.06
C VAL A 429 -12.51 -3.31 -4.65
N ARG A 430 -13.02 -3.24 -3.41
CA ARG A 430 -14.05 -4.12 -2.87
C ARG A 430 -15.12 -3.29 -2.14
N GLY A 431 -16.36 -3.78 -2.10
CA GLY A 431 -17.44 -3.24 -1.26
C GLY A 431 -18.65 -2.67 -2.03
N LYS A 432 -19.67 -2.23 -1.27
CA LYS A 432 -20.98 -1.76 -1.78
C LYS A 432 -21.02 -0.28 -2.23
N ARG A 433 -19.87 0.41 -2.27
CA ARG A 433 -19.72 1.86 -2.56
C ARG A 433 -18.51 2.05 -3.49
N PRO A 434 -18.41 3.16 -4.27
CA PRO A 434 -17.43 3.23 -5.36
C PRO A 434 -16.02 2.92 -4.86
N ALA A 435 -15.49 1.82 -5.40
CA ALA A 435 -14.42 0.98 -4.89
C ALA A 435 -13.00 1.57 -5.06
N TYR A 436 -12.86 2.88 -4.84
CA TYR A 436 -11.62 3.63 -5.11
C TYR A 436 -11.41 4.80 -4.16
N TRP A 437 -12.46 5.21 -3.45
CA TRP A 437 -12.42 6.28 -2.46
C TRP A 437 -12.15 5.71 -1.08
N HIS A 438 -11.52 6.43 -0.15
CA HIS A 438 -11.11 5.91 1.16
C HIS A 438 -9.93 4.92 1.10
N GLN A 439 -9.00 5.11 0.16
CA GLN A 439 -7.71 4.42 0.21
C GLN A 439 -6.93 4.89 1.43
N TYR A 440 -6.32 3.96 2.15
CA TYR A 440 -5.52 4.25 3.35
C TYR A 440 -4.30 5.11 3.02
N MET A 441 -3.76 4.98 1.79
CA MET A 441 -2.47 5.54 1.41
C MET A 441 -2.42 5.95 -0.07
N GLN A 442 -1.76 7.08 -0.35
CA GLN A 442 -1.49 7.55 -1.72
C GLN A 442 -0.21 6.94 -2.30
N ASN A 443 0.78 6.62 -1.48
CA ASN A 443 2.02 5.97 -1.92
C ASN A 443 1.70 4.59 -2.51
N ILE A 444 1.91 4.41 -3.82
CA ILE A 444 1.60 3.15 -4.50
C ILE A 444 2.53 1.99 -4.10
N GLN A 445 3.71 2.31 -3.56
CA GLN A 445 4.72 1.34 -3.12
C GLN A 445 4.58 0.94 -1.64
N ALA A 446 3.70 1.60 -0.88
CA ALA A 446 3.57 1.35 0.55
C ALA A 446 3.21 -0.10 0.90
N PRO A 447 2.34 -0.82 0.14
CA PRO A 447 2.10 -2.25 0.36
C PRO A 447 3.37 -3.10 0.30
N ASP A 448 4.36 -2.76 -0.54
CA ASP A 448 5.62 -3.50 -0.61
C ASP A 448 6.38 -3.42 0.73
N THR A 449 6.50 -2.20 1.26
CA THR A 449 7.24 -1.95 2.51
C THR A 449 6.53 -2.51 3.74
N GLU A 450 5.20 -2.47 3.77
CA GLU A 450 4.41 -3.04 4.87
C GLU A 450 4.41 -4.57 4.79
N ALA A 451 4.22 -5.16 3.61
CA ALA A 451 4.22 -6.61 3.43
C ALA A 451 5.57 -7.23 3.78
N ALA A 452 6.68 -6.61 3.34
CA ALA A 452 8.02 -7.05 3.69
C ALA A 452 8.25 -7.05 5.22
N ARG A 453 7.66 -6.09 5.94
CA ARG A 453 7.72 -6.03 7.41
C ARG A 453 7.01 -7.22 8.04
N TYR A 454 5.85 -7.61 7.52
CA TYR A 454 5.07 -8.73 8.04
C TYR A 454 5.78 -10.05 7.75
N TYR A 455 6.18 -10.26 6.49
CA TYR A 455 6.99 -11.41 6.11
C TYR A 455 8.24 -11.58 6.99
N THR A 456 8.98 -10.49 7.20
CA THR A 456 10.17 -10.50 8.05
C THR A 456 9.82 -10.80 9.51
N SER A 457 8.69 -10.31 10.02
CA SER A 457 8.18 -10.64 11.35
C SER A 457 7.89 -12.14 11.50
N TYR A 458 7.18 -12.74 10.55
CA TYR A 458 6.93 -14.18 10.52
C TYR A 458 8.22 -15.02 10.39
N LYS A 459 9.17 -14.56 9.55
CA LYS A 459 10.48 -15.22 9.41
C LYS A 459 11.26 -15.22 10.72
N ASN A 460 11.35 -14.06 11.39
CA ASN A 460 12.16 -13.91 12.61
C ASN A 460 11.50 -14.53 13.85
N SER A 461 10.17 -14.68 13.86
CA SER A 461 9.46 -15.47 14.87
C SER A 461 9.37 -16.96 14.51
N ASN A 462 9.97 -17.38 13.40
CA ASN A 462 9.94 -18.75 12.89
C ASN A 462 8.52 -19.33 12.69
N THR A 463 7.55 -18.48 12.36
CA THR A 463 6.15 -18.86 12.13
C THR A 463 5.68 -18.69 10.69
N HIS A 464 6.57 -18.30 9.77
CA HIS A 464 6.25 -18.13 8.35
C HIS A 464 5.70 -19.37 7.62
N SER A 465 5.92 -20.57 8.15
CA SER A 465 5.31 -21.82 7.65
C SER A 465 3.97 -22.19 8.30
N GLY A 466 3.49 -21.38 9.25
CA GLY A 466 2.22 -21.59 9.95
C GLY A 466 0.99 -21.22 9.11
N HIS A 467 -0.19 -21.25 9.75
CA HIS A 467 -1.45 -20.91 9.10
C HIS A 467 -1.57 -19.41 8.84
N ILE A 468 -1.49 -19.02 7.57
CA ILE A 468 -1.62 -17.65 7.08
C ILE A 468 -2.63 -17.65 5.93
N ASN A 469 -3.60 -16.74 5.98
CA ASN A 469 -4.67 -16.65 4.99
C ASN A 469 -4.39 -15.46 4.07
N PHE A 470 -4.49 -15.69 2.76
CA PHE A 470 -4.29 -14.65 1.74
C PHE A 470 -5.55 -14.46 0.91
N LYS A 471 -6.04 -13.22 0.84
CA LYS A 471 -7.19 -12.79 0.03
C LYS A 471 -6.70 -12.10 -1.23
N ILE A 472 -6.76 -12.79 -2.36
CA ILE A 472 -6.12 -12.38 -3.60
C ILE A 472 -7.17 -11.88 -4.61
N PRO A 473 -7.07 -10.63 -5.09
CA PRO A 473 -8.01 -10.08 -6.06
C PRO A 473 -7.93 -10.79 -7.42
N VAL A 474 -9.07 -10.94 -8.08
CA VAL A 474 -9.15 -11.35 -9.48
C VAL A 474 -10.01 -10.35 -10.25
N TYR A 475 -9.39 -9.63 -11.18
CA TYR A 475 -10.07 -8.62 -11.99
C TYR A 475 -10.71 -9.24 -13.25
N PRO A 476 -12.00 -8.95 -13.51
CA PRO A 476 -12.61 -9.15 -14.83
C PRO A 476 -11.92 -8.28 -15.87
N GLY A 477 -11.77 -8.79 -17.10
CA GLY A 477 -11.19 -8.00 -18.21
C GLY A 477 -9.70 -7.67 -18.07
N ARG A 478 -8.97 -8.27 -17.12
CA ARG A 478 -7.52 -8.07 -16.93
C ARG A 478 -6.72 -8.46 -18.18
N PRO A 479 -5.52 -7.88 -18.39
CA PRO A 479 -4.66 -8.26 -19.52
C PRO A 479 -4.20 -9.73 -19.42
N ALA A 480 -3.97 -10.36 -20.58
CA ALA A 480 -3.57 -11.77 -20.67
C ALA A 480 -2.23 -12.09 -19.96
N LYS A 481 -1.34 -11.10 -19.85
CA LYS A 481 -0.08 -11.19 -19.11
C LYS A 481 0.00 -10.07 -18.08
N PRO A 482 0.67 -10.29 -16.95
CA PRO A 482 0.93 -9.22 -16.00
C PRO A 482 1.78 -8.11 -16.62
N HIS A 483 1.52 -6.87 -16.22
CA HIS A 483 2.30 -5.74 -16.69
C HIS A 483 3.66 -5.72 -15.99
N PRO A 484 4.80 -5.69 -16.70
CA PRO A 484 6.12 -5.71 -16.08
C PRO A 484 6.39 -4.42 -15.31
N TYR A 485 7.36 -4.48 -14.39
CA TYR A 485 7.85 -3.27 -13.72
C TYR A 485 8.40 -2.28 -14.77
N PRO A 486 8.06 -0.98 -14.71
CA PRO A 486 8.56 -0.02 -15.70
C PRO A 486 10.09 0.05 -15.65
N THR A 487 10.76 0.03 -16.80
CA THR A 487 12.21 0.13 -16.89
C THR A 487 12.64 1.47 -17.48
N PRO A 488 13.80 2.02 -17.10
CA PRO A 488 14.35 3.21 -17.74
C PRO A 488 14.51 2.99 -19.25
N THR A 489 13.91 3.86 -20.06
CA THR A 489 14.16 3.86 -21.51
C THR A 489 15.63 4.20 -21.75
N PRO A 490 16.39 3.38 -22.52
CA PRO A 490 17.77 3.71 -22.82
C PRO A 490 17.82 5.04 -23.58
N THR A 491 18.65 5.98 -23.10
CA THR A 491 18.93 7.23 -23.83
C THR A 491 19.43 6.87 -25.22
N PRO A 492 18.84 7.40 -26.31
CA PRO A 492 19.32 7.09 -27.66
C PRO A 492 20.81 7.46 -27.75
N THR A 493 21.65 6.47 -28.04
CA THR A 493 23.06 6.72 -28.32
C THR A 493 23.13 7.68 -29.50
N PRO A 494 23.84 8.82 -29.41
CA PRO A 494 23.95 9.72 -30.54
C PRO A 494 24.50 8.93 -31.73
N THR A 495 23.70 8.84 -32.80
CA THR A 495 24.11 8.20 -34.04
C THR A 495 25.44 8.83 -34.45
N PRO A 496 26.52 8.05 -34.65
CA PRO A 496 27.79 8.62 -35.08
C PRO A 496 27.55 9.40 -36.36
N SER A 497 27.86 10.70 -36.33
CA SER A 497 27.79 11.57 -37.51
C SER A 497 28.57 10.90 -38.64
N PRO A 498 28.02 10.80 -39.86
CA PRO A 498 28.74 10.19 -40.97
C PRO A 498 30.09 10.87 -41.15
N LYS A 499 31.16 10.07 -41.13
CA LYS A 499 32.53 10.52 -41.39
C LYS A 499 32.56 11.18 -42.77
N PRO A 500 33.14 12.39 -42.94
CA PRO A 500 33.18 13.07 -44.23
C PRO A 500 33.84 12.17 -45.28
N THR A 501 33.09 11.88 -46.34
CA THR A 501 33.53 11.06 -47.47
C THR A 501 34.67 11.79 -48.20
N PRO A 502 35.84 11.17 -48.42
CA PRO A 502 36.88 11.76 -49.25
C PRO A 502 36.40 11.93 -50.69
N LYS A 503 36.80 13.06 -51.28
CA LYS A 503 36.50 13.54 -52.63
C LYS A 503 36.83 12.48 -53.70
N PRO A 504 35.95 12.24 -54.70
CA PRO A 504 36.10 11.12 -55.63
C PRO A 504 37.28 11.28 -56.58
N THR A 505 38.09 10.23 -56.69
CA THR A 505 39.12 10.06 -57.73
C THR A 505 38.47 9.42 -58.95
N ARG A 506 38.63 10.05 -60.12
CA ARG A 506 38.13 9.55 -61.42
C ARG A 506 38.95 8.34 -61.86
N THR A 507 38.29 7.27 -62.31
CA THR A 507 38.93 6.18 -63.08
C THR A 507 37.88 5.58 -64.04
N PRO A 508 38.26 5.15 -65.26
CA PRO A 508 37.47 5.32 -66.47
C PRO A 508 36.47 4.19 -66.78
N THR A 509 35.50 4.59 -67.59
CA THR A 509 34.39 3.86 -68.22
C THR A 509 34.81 2.69 -69.09
N PRO A 510 34.09 1.55 -69.00
CA PRO A 510 33.77 0.70 -70.15
C PRO A 510 32.30 0.80 -70.56
N LEU A 511 32.08 0.75 -71.89
CA LEU A 511 30.84 0.90 -72.67
C LEU A 511 30.08 -0.47 -72.79
N PRO A 512 28.92 -0.56 -73.47
CA PRO A 512 27.63 -0.98 -72.91
C PRO A 512 27.20 -2.40 -73.34
N THR A 513 26.29 -3.05 -72.62
CA THR A 513 25.50 -4.14 -73.25
C THR A 513 24.08 -4.24 -72.69
N ALA A 514 23.15 -3.91 -73.60
CA ALA A 514 21.76 -4.32 -73.80
C ALA A 514 20.78 -4.51 -72.61
N VAL A 515 19.76 -3.65 -72.63
CA VAL A 515 18.39 -3.79 -72.07
C VAL A 515 17.54 -4.61 -73.06
N PRO A 516 16.67 -5.53 -72.60
CA PRO A 516 15.21 -5.28 -72.46
C PRO A 516 14.60 -6.03 -71.26
N THR A 517 13.37 -5.85 -70.78
CA THR A 517 12.30 -4.85 -70.88
C THR A 517 11.31 -5.20 -69.74
N SER A 518 10.66 -4.17 -69.22
CA SER A 518 9.67 -4.08 -68.16
C SER A 518 8.59 -5.16 -68.03
N THR A 519 8.13 -5.37 -66.79
CA THR A 519 6.69 -5.58 -66.53
C THR A 519 6.30 -4.98 -65.18
N SER A 520 5.29 -4.11 -65.21
CA SER A 520 4.74 -3.36 -64.08
C SER A 520 3.52 -4.07 -63.53
N THR A 521 3.32 -4.14 -62.22
CA THR A 521 2.04 -3.78 -61.56
C THR A 521 2.16 -3.72 -60.03
N ALA A 522 1.70 -2.61 -59.47
CA ALA A 522 1.09 -2.45 -58.14
C ALA A 522 -0.29 -1.78 -58.40
N PRO A 523 -1.29 -1.77 -57.51
CA PRO A 523 -1.20 -1.81 -56.05
C PRO A 523 -2.26 -2.67 -55.32
N THR A 524 -2.10 -2.69 -54.00
CA THR A 524 -2.89 -3.35 -52.97
C THR A 524 -4.30 -2.78 -52.78
N ASN A 525 -5.23 -3.68 -52.44
CA ASN A 525 -6.64 -3.50 -52.10
C ASN A 525 -6.85 -2.67 -50.80
N PRO A 526 -7.96 -1.92 -50.64
CA PRO A 526 -8.22 -1.09 -49.46
C PRO A 526 -8.80 -1.89 -48.28
N THR A 527 -8.32 -1.58 -47.08
CA THR A 527 -8.87 -2.04 -45.80
C THR A 527 -10.16 -1.27 -45.48
N ALA A 528 -11.19 -2.00 -45.08
CA ALA A 528 -12.52 -1.48 -44.77
C ALA A 528 -12.54 -0.50 -43.58
N THR A 529 -13.21 0.63 -43.78
CA THR A 529 -13.61 1.61 -42.77
C THR A 529 -14.75 1.01 -41.91
N PRO A 530 -14.68 1.00 -40.57
CA PRO A 530 -15.82 0.63 -39.75
C PRO A 530 -16.92 1.68 -39.84
N THR A 531 -18.14 1.20 -40.05
CA THR A 531 -19.40 1.94 -40.11
C THR A 531 -19.73 2.55 -38.73
N PRO A 532 -20.25 3.80 -38.64
CA PRO A 532 -20.67 4.35 -37.36
C PRO A 532 -21.85 3.54 -36.78
N MET A 533 -21.67 3.06 -35.55
CA MET A 533 -22.70 2.40 -34.74
C MET A 533 -23.79 3.43 -34.39
N PRO A 534 -25.10 3.09 -34.46
CA PRO A 534 -26.17 4.05 -34.20
C PRO A 534 -26.10 4.62 -32.79
N THR A 535 -26.09 5.96 -32.71
CA THR A 535 -26.20 6.74 -31.47
C THR A 535 -27.49 6.36 -30.73
N PRO A 536 -27.41 5.83 -29.49
CA PRO A 536 -28.61 5.64 -28.67
C PRO A 536 -29.20 7.02 -28.36
N THR A 537 -30.52 7.13 -28.56
CA THR A 537 -31.33 8.32 -28.33
C THR A 537 -31.05 8.89 -26.93
N SER A 538 -30.51 10.11 -26.87
CA SER A 538 -30.13 10.76 -25.61
C SER A 538 -31.36 10.96 -24.72
N LYS A 539 -31.36 10.37 -23.52
CA LYS A 539 -32.17 10.92 -22.42
C LYS A 539 -31.69 12.34 -22.17
N GLN A 540 -32.59 13.32 -22.27
CA GLN A 540 -32.27 14.72 -21.98
C GLN A 540 -32.10 14.91 -20.47
N TYR A 541 -31.02 15.58 -20.07
CA TYR A 541 -30.80 16.09 -18.71
C TYR A 541 -30.96 17.61 -18.72
N ARG A 542 -31.26 18.21 -17.57
CA ARG A 542 -31.33 19.66 -17.40
C ARG A 542 -30.11 20.12 -16.59
N LEU A 543 -29.36 21.09 -17.11
CA LEU A 543 -28.20 21.65 -16.40
C LEU A 543 -28.64 22.18 -15.02
N GLY A 544 -27.92 21.79 -13.95
CA GLY A 544 -28.21 22.16 -12.57
C GLY A 544 -29.31 21.36 -11.87
N ASP A 545 -30.03 20.48 -12.57
CA ASP A 545 -31.04 19.56 -12.00
C ASP A 545 -30.38 18.19 -11.77
N VAL A 546 -29.78 18.03 -10.59
CA VAL A 546 -28.86 16.94 -10.25
C VAL A 546 -29.61 15.75 -9.64
N ASN A 547 -30.88 15.93 -9.25
CA ASN A 547 -31.76 14.82 -8.86
C ASN A 547 -32.76 14.41 -9.97
N ASN A 548 -32.76 15.13 -11.10
CA ASN A 548 -33.62 14.90 -12.26
C ASN A 548 -35.12 14.97 -11.91
N ASP A 549 -35.49 15.89 -11.01
CA ASP A 549 -36.88 16.12 -10.59
C ASP A 549 -37.60 17.18 -11.44
N GLY A 550 -36.88 17.77 -12.40
CA GLY A 550 -37.37 18.79 -13.31
C GLY A 550 -37.16 20.22 -12.80
N ASN A 551 -36.71 20.42 -11.56
CA ASN A 551 -36.51 21.74 -10.94
C ASN A 551 -35.09 21.91 -10.42
N ILE A 552 -34.54 23.12 -10.52
CA ILE A 552 -33.23 23.45 -9.95
C ILE A 552 -33.45 24.09 -8.58
N THR A 553 -33.14 23.36 -7.51
CA THR A 553 -33.46 23.76 -6.13
C THR A 553 -32.24 23.69 -5.20
N LEU A 554 -32.45 24.04 -3.92
CA LEU A 554 -31.43 23.89 -2.88
C LEU A 554 -31.00 22.41 -2.72
N THR A 555 -31.86 21.46 -3.08
CA THR A 555 -31.56 20.02 -3.03
C THR A 555 -30.43 19.66 -3.99
N ASP A 556 -30.45 20.17 -5.22
CA ASP A 556 -29.42 19.96 -6.24
C ASP A 556 -28.07 20.54 -5.81
N TRP A 557 -28.12 21.75 -5.28
CA TRP A 557 -26.96 22.42 -4.70
C TRP A 557 -26.35 21.65 -3.52
N ILE A 558 -27.18 21.03 -2.67
CA ILE A 558 -26.74 20.15 -1.58
C ILE A 558 -26.15 18.84 -2.11
N ILE A 559 -26.69 18.28 -3.20
CA ILE A 559 -26.15 17.05 -3.81
C ILE A 559 -24.75 17.30 -4.37
N VAL A 560 -24.54 18.41 -5.08
CA VAL A 560 -23.20 18.83 -5.51
C VAL A 560 -22.29 19.10 -4.31
N LYS A 561 -22.78 19.74 -3.25
CA LYS A 561 -22.02 19.91 -2.00
C LYS A 561 -21.60 18.56 -1.39
N LYS A 562 -22.50 17.57 -1.38
CA LYS A 562 -22.22 16.22 -0.86
C LYS A 562 -21.22 15.47 -1.73
N HIS A 563 -21.20 15.71 -3.04
CA HIS A 563 -20.14 15.25 -3.94
C HIS A 563 -18.79 15.86 -3.55
N LEU A 564 -18.71 17.20 -3.40
CA LEU A 564 -17.50 17.90 -3.01
C LEU A 564 -16.97 17.51 -1.62
N LEU A 565 -17.89 17.29 -0.68
CA LEU A 565 -17.57 16.83 0.68
C LEU A 565 -17.31 15.32 0.76
N ARG A 566 -17.38 14.59 -0.37
CA ARG A 566 -17.17 13.14 -0.46
C ARG A 566 -18.15 12.31 0.40
N ILE A 567 -19.34 12.84 0.65
CA ILE A 567 -20.43 12.19 1.38
C ILE A 567 -21.32 11.37 0.43
N LYS A 568 -21.52 11.85 -0.80
CA LYS A 568 -22.26 11.17 -1.88
C LYS A 568 -21.62 11.52 -3.23
N PHE A 569 -20.80 10.62 -3.77
CA PHE A 569 -20.14 10.80 -5.06
C PHE A 569 -21.16 10.64 -6.21
N ILE A 570 -20.89 11.33 -7.32
CA ILE A 570 -21.65 11.27 -8.56
C ILE A 570 -20.66 10.71 -9.57
N ASP A 571 -20.91 9.51 -10.05
CA ASP A 571 -19.98 8.80 -10.92
C ASP A 571 -20.09 9.29 -12.38
N PRO A 572 -18.98 9.70 -13.04
CA PRO A 572 -19.03 10.17 -14.42
C PRO A 572 -19.46 9.10 -15.44
N ILE A 573 -19.36 7.82 -15.08
CA ILE A 573 -19.69 6.68 -15.92
C ILE A 573 -21.06 6.10 -15.53
N GLU A 574 -21.25 5.76 -14.25
CA GLU A 574 -22.51 5.17 -13.77
C GLU A 574 -23.65 6.20 -13.67
N ASP A 575 -23.34 7.42 -13.24
CA ASP A 575 -24.29 8.53 -13.08
C ASP A 575 -24.16 9.56 -14.21
N LYS A 576 -23.76 9.15 -15.42
CA LYS A 576 -23.39 10.06 -16.54
C LYS A 576 -24.31 11.28 -16.72
N LEU A 577 -25.63 11.09 -16.71
CA LEU A 577 -26.59 12.20 -16.88
C LEU A 577 -26.60 13.17 -15.68
N ILE A 578 -26.46 12.65 -14.47
CA ILE A 578 -26.37 13.45 -13.24
C ILE A 578 -25.03 14.17 -13.19
N PHE A 579 -23.96 13.52 -13.65
CA PHE A 579 -22.65 14.11 -13.78
C PHE A 579 -22.68 15.29 -14.77
N GLU A 580 -23.25 15.09 -15.96
CA GLU A 580 -23.43 16.14 -16.97
C GLU A 580 -24.35 17.27 -16.49
N ALA A 581 -25.36 16.98 -15.64
CA ALA A 581 -26.18 18.01 -15.01
C ALA A 581 -25.45 18.81 -13.93
N ALA A 582 -24.50 18.18 -13.22
CA ALA A 582 -23.72 18.79 -12.14
C ALA A 582 -22.49 19.58 -12.64
N ASP A 583 -21.87 19.17 -13.76
CA ASP A 583 -20.78 19.87 -14.46
C ASP A 583 -21.36 21.04 -15.29
N VAL A 584 -21.84 22.06 -14.58
CA VAL A 584 -22.55 23.19 -15.19
C VAL A 584 -21.63 24.11 -15.99
N ASN A 585 -20.31 24.06 -15.79
CA ASN A 585 -19.34 24.78 -16.61
C ASN A 585 -18.77 23.94 -17.78
N ARG A 586 -19.09 22.64 -17.83
CA ARG A 586 -18.67 21.67 -18.86
C ARG A 586 -17.16 21.49 -18.95
N ASP A 587 -16.45 21.57 -17.83
CA ASP A 587 -15.00 21.37 -17.78
C ASP A 587 -14.59 19.90 -17.59
N GLY A 588 -15.57 19.00 -17.53
CA GLY A 588 -15.40 17.57 -17.34
C GLY A 588 -15.21 17.19 -15.87
N LYS A 589 -15.53 18.08 -14.91
CA LYS A 589 -15.39 17.85 -13.47
C LYS A 589 -16.55 18.48 -12.70
N ILE A 590 -16.88 17.90 -11.55
CA ILE A 590 -17.78 18.53 -10.57
C ILE A 590 -16.92 19.18 -9.49
N SER A 591 -16.90 20.50 -9.47
CA SER A 591 -15.99 21.29 -8.64
C SER A 591 -16.72 22.34 -7.78
N LEU A 592 -15.95 23.08 -6.97
CA LEU A 592 -16.49 24.22 -6.22
C LEU A 592 -17.05 25.30 -7.17
N VAL A 593 -16.53 25.40 -8.39
CA VAL A 593 -16.99 26.35 -9.40
C VAL A 593 -18.44 26.03 -9.80
N ASP A 594 -18.73 24.76 -10.08
CA ASP A 594 -20.07 24.28 -10.42
C ASP A 594 -21.08 24.52 -9.30
N TRP A 595 -20.66 24.22 -8.07
CA TRP A 595 -21.45 24.48 -6.87
C TRP A 595 -21.77 25.98 -6.67
N ILE A 596 -20.82 26.86 -6.96
CA ILE A 596 -21.01 28.32 -6.91
C ILE A 596 -21.94 28.78 -8.04
N ILE A 597 -21.84 28.22 -9.24
CA ILE A 597 -22.69 28.56 -10.39
C ILE A 597 -24.16 28.19 -10.09
N ILE A 598 -24.43 26.99 -9.58
CA ILE A 598 -25.78 26.58 -9.15
C ILE A 598 -26.29 27.52 -8.04
N LYS A 599 -25.43 27.90 -7.07
CA LYS A 599 -25.81 28.86 -6.02
C LYS A 599 -26.23 30.21 -6.59
N LYS A 600 -25.48 30.75 -7.56
CA LYS A 600 -25.77 32.03 -8.21
C LYS A 600 -27.09 31.98 -8.98
N HIS A 601 -27.40 30.84 -9.61
CA HIS A 601 -28.68 30.59 -10.25
C HIS A 601 -29.84 30.62 -9.25
N LEU A 602 -29.73 29.93 -8.12
CA LEU A 602 -30.75 29.94 -7.06
C LEU A 602 -30.99 31.34 -6.48
N LEU A 603 -29.96 32.18 -6.43
CA LEU A 603 -30.04 33.57 -5.97
C LEU A 603 -30.51 34.56 -7.05
N ARG A 604 -30.82 34.09 -8.27
CA ARG A 604 -31.18 34.92 -9.44
C ARG A 604 -30.12 35.96 -9.81
N ILE A 605 -28.85 35.63 -9.56
CA ILE A 605 -27.70 36.50 -9.85
C ILE A 605 -27.13 36.20 -11.25
N ALA A 606 -27.27 34.96 -11.74
CA ALA A 606 -26.82 34.54 -13.07
C ALA A 606 -27.65 33.35 -13.58
N GLU A 607 -27.82 33.22 -14.90
CA GLU A 607 -28.42 32.02 -15.51
C GLU A 607 -27.38 30.91 -15.71
N LEU A 608 -27.85 29.66 -15.81
CA LEU A 608 -26.99 28.53 -16.18
C LEU A 608 -26.74 28.56 -17.70
N PRO A 609 -25.53 28.18 -18.16
CA PRO A 609 -25.12 28.29 -19.56
C PRO A 609 -25.79 27.28 -20.52
#